data_AF-A0A2G5IBU6-F1
#
_entry.id   AF-A0A2G5IBU6-F1
#
_cell.length_a   1.000
_cell.length_b   1.000
_cell.length_c   1.000
_cell.angle_alpha   90.00
_cell.angle_beta   90.00
_cell.angle_gamma   90.00
#
_symmetry.space_group_name_H-M   'P 1'
#
loop_
_entity.id
_entity.type
_entity.pdbx_description
1 polymer ?
#
loop_
_entity_poly.entity_id
_entity_poly.type
_entity_poly.pdbx_seq_one_letter_code
_entity_poly.pdbx_strand_id
1 'polypeptide(L)'
;MDIPFDPSKWQPTRDYETWEKQYSESEILQLGQILASNTKEILSHPYDARTWIKRSYTLKLLRYPELAAGDGFKAAKLCRDVVGVLEGNTKPNFRLGWKMGFWMRYEEDDEAEDGGFMNGVDDDIEEYLAKSHDVDLDEEHELQAVKFATLLSEAEKMILDNLDYAPNREEGLYSSRAYPWMKEEHSGRSDKTLGEIEKELQEAHRERCGTKESLPCFSKRYAFGFGVGPNNGKDVIGVFANRDLAENEVVLVDKSRLWGCAGPGTAESSLVNRGRSSNLYGGTGCLDELHPNDESDAVEHDLRWLRDRLGAEAPHTILMARCLLACVQDNIFNPLDHTLIARLTPHYDTNLRKIFCLDKDISILNEALTRFGIDIFANHNFDTWVLFTLEARVANNAWSDPQAACLSPLFALINHSCDPNLSWRSLADHRTLILETKRPIKASEQLFIEYDAFQHYKPVKERRAKLRLWLREDCVCTRCVEEVKAEEEENAAAIGQVNDVGESGGVEVTPGWMDEKPAELPEDGVKEGKWEGLWKEKKNRRKGKGKGRKRRGRRDSLSP
;
A
#
# COMPACT_ATOMS: atom_id res chain seq x y z
N MET A 1 5.15 -11.04 -9.88
CA MET A 1 6.64 -11.00 -9.88
C MET A 1 7.26 -11.98 -10.88
N ASP A 2 6.45 -12.83 -11.52
CA ASP A 2 6.81 -13.89 -12.46
C ASP A 2 7.06 -13.41 -13.91
N ILE A 3 6.83 -12.13 -14.18
CA ILE A 3 7.12 -11.49 -15.46
C ILE A 3 8.13 -10.36 -15.21
N PRO A 4 9.19 -10.22 -16.02
CA PRO A 4 10.12 -9.10 -15.90
C PRO A 4 9.37 -7.77 -16.02
N PHE A 5 9.67 -6.83 -15.13
CA PHE A 5 9.08 -5.50 -15.16
C PHE A 5 9.91 -4.54 -16.02
N ASP A 6 9.29 -3.43 -16.42
CA ASP A 6 9.97 -2.32 -17.11
C ASP A 6 10.90 -1.58 -16.14
N PRO A 7 12.23 -1.52 -16.40
CA PRO A 7 13.19 -0.83 -15.54
C PRO A 7 12.82 0.63 -15.21
N SER A 8 12.11 1.33 -16.09
CA SER A 8 11.66 2.71 -15.85
C SER A 8 10.62 2.84 -14.73
N LYS A 9 9.93 1.74 -14.41
CA LYS A 9 8.95 1.67 -13.31
C LYS A 9 9.59 1.29 -11.98
N TRP A 10 10.86 0.89 -11.97
CA TRP A 10 11.54 0.48 -10.75
C TRP A 10 11.71 1.66 -9.81
N GLN A 11 11.23 1.49 -8.59
CA GLN A 11 11.47 2.42 -7.50
C GLN A 11 11.83 1.63 -6.24
N PRO A 12 13.04 1.79 -5.69
CA PRO A 12 13.43 1.06 -4.49
C PRO A 12 12.71 1.60 -3.26
N THR A 13 12.35 0.72 -2.31
CA THR A 13 11.73 1.15 -1.04
C THR A 13 12.78 1.54 -0.01
N ARG A 14 14.03 1.11 -0.14
CA ARG A 14 15.18 1.70 0.54
C ARG A 14 15.82 2.76 -0.36
N ASP A 15 16.14 3.95 0.12
CA ASP A 15 16.86 4.96 -0.69
C ASP A 15 18.36 4.66 -0.76
N TYR A 16 19.06 5.17 -1.78
CA TYR A 16 20.51 5.01 -1.90
C TYR A 16 21.22 5.82 -0.81
N GLU A 17 22.21 5.19 -0.18
CA GLU A 17 23.15 5.94 0.64
C GLU A 17 24.13 6.69 -0.26
N THR A 18 24.70 7.79 0.24
CA THR A 18 25.53 8.70 -0.58
C THR A 18 26.80 8.05 -1.16
N TRP A 19 27.24 6.93 -0.58
CA TRP A 19 28.40 6.16 -1.01
C TRP A 19 28.06 4.93 -1.87
N GLU A 20 26.78 4.60 -2.05
CA GLU A 20 26.37 3.43 -2.83
C GLU A 20 26.32 3.75 -4.33
N LYS A 21 26.82 2.81 -5.14
CA LYS A 21 26.72 2.91 -6.60
C LYS A 21 25.26 2.71 -7.02
N GLN A 22 24.72 3.68 -7.75
CA GLN A 22 23.41 3.53 -8.40
C GLN A 22 23.47 2.50 -9.53
N TYR A 23 22.42 1.71 -9.65
CA TYR A 23 22.29 0.73 -10.72
C TYR A 23 21.97 1.41 -12.05
N SER A 24 22.59 0.93 -13.11
CA SER A 24 22.20 1.23 -14.48
C SER A 24 20.90 0.53 -14.84
N GLU A 25 20.22 1.05 -15.86
CA GLU A 25 18.98 0.44 -16.39
C GLU A 25 19.19 -1.02 -16.82
N SER A 26 20.36 -1.36 -17.37
CA SER A 26 20.71 -2.73 -17.72
C SER A 26 20.88 -3.64 -16.50
N GLU A 27 21.45 -3.14 -15.40
CA GLU A 27 21.57 -3.90 -14.15
C GLU A 27 20.16 -4.18 -13.57
N ILE A 28 19.26 -3.19 -13.60
CA ILE A 28 17.86 -3.36 -13.17
C ILE A 28 17.10 -4.33 -14.05
N LEU A 29 17.27 -4.27 -15.38
CA LEU A 29 16.65 -5.22 -16.29
C LEU A 29 17.08 -6.67 -16.00
N GLN A 30 18.38 -6.88 -15.76
CA GLN A 30 18.91 -8.20 -15.41
C GLN A 30 18.35 -8.69 -14.07
N LEU A 31 18.33 -7.85 -13.04
CA LEU A 31 17.73 -8.20 -11.74
C LEU A 31 16.23 -8.50 -11.86
N GLY A 32 15.49 -7.75 -12.70
CA GLY A 32 14.08 -8.02 -12.98
C GLY A 32 13.85 -9.37 -13.69
N GLN A 33 14.75 -9.77 -14.59
CA GLN A 33 14.72 -11.10 -15.22
C GLN A 33 15.01 -12.22 -14.22
N ILE A 34 16.00 -12.02 -13.34
CA ILE A 34 16.32 -12.98 -12.26
C ILE A 34 15.14 -13.10 -11.30
N LEU A 35 14.52 -11.99 -10.88
CA LEU A 35 13.35 -11.99 -10.02
C LEU A 35 12.19 -12.80 -10.62
N ALA A 36 11.94 -12.62 -11.91
CA ALA A 36 10.93 -13.38 -12.64
C ALA A 36 11.24 -14.88 -12.69
N SER A 37 12.51 -15.24 -12.95
CA SER A 37 12.96 -16.64 -12.92
C SER A 37 12.79 -17.26 -11.54
N ASN A 38 13.26 -16.59 -10.48
CA ASN A 38 13.16 -17.07 -9.11
C ASN A 38 11.69 -17.25 -8.71
N THR A 39 10.82 -16.33 -9.10
CA THR A 39 9.38 -16.43 -8.82
C THR A 39 8.74 -17.64 -9.52
N LYS A 40 9.11 -17.93 -10.77
CA LYS A 40 8.65 -19.15 -11.48
C LYS A 40 9.16 -20.43 -10.83
N GLU A 41 10.39 -20.41 -10.30
CA GLU A 41 10.96 -21.55 -9.57
C GLU A 41 10.16 -21.83 -8.29
N ILE A 42 9.79 -20.79 -7.54
CA ILE A 42 8.91 -20.91 -6.36
C ILE A 42 7.52 -21.43 -6.77
N LEU A 43 6.91 -20.88 -7.83
CA LEU A 43 5.61 -21.37 -8.30
C LEU A 43 5.62 -22.88 -8.62
N SER A 44 6.76 -23.40 -9.08
CA SER A 44 6.93 -24.82 -9.39
C SER A 44 7.27 -25.67 -8.15
N HIS A 45 7.90 -25.06 -7.13
CA HIS A 45 8.38 -25.74 -5.93
C HIS A 45 8.16 -24.84 -4.69
N PRO A 46 6.91 -24.57 -4.30
CA PRO A 46 6.60 -23.53 -3.31
C PRO A 46 7.12 -23.85 -1.92
N TYR A 47 7.41 -25.12 -1.63
CA TYR A 47 7.91 -25.55 -0.33
C TYR A 47 9.42 -25.85 -0.31
N ASP A 48 10.16 -25.51 -1.38
CA ASP A 48 11.63 -25.56 -1.35
C ASP A 48 12.19 -24.26 -0.77
N ALA A 49 12.69 -24.29 0.46
CA ALA A 49 13.21 -23.09 1.13
C ALA A 49 14.30 -22.36 0.31
N ARG A 50 15.07 -23.08 -0.51
CA ARG A 50 16.13 -22.49 -1.35
C ARG A 50 15.58 -21.51 -2.37
N THR A 51 14.39 -21.76 -2.92
CA THR A 51 13.80 -20.88 -3.95
C THR A 51 13.40 -19.54 -3.35
N TRP A 52 12.90 -19.55 -2.10
CA TRP A 52 12.60 -18.34 -1.32
C TRP A 52 13.87 -17.57 -0.95
N ILE A 53 14.94 -18.25 -0.49
CA ILE A 53 16.23 -17.60 -0.18
C ILE A 53 16.80 -16.91 -1.43
N LYS A 54 16.79 -17.58 -2.59
CA LYS A 54 17.23 -17.00 -3.87
C LYS A 54 16.44 -15.73 -4.20
N ARG A 55 15.11 -15.75 -4.08
CA ARG A 55 14.26 -14.59 -4.37
C ARG A 55 14.47 -13.46 -3.35
N SER A 56 14.61 -13.78 -2.08
CA SER A 56 14.98 -12.85 -1.00
C SER A 56 16.27 -12.10 -1.34
N TYR A 57 17.30 -12.81 -1.81
CA TYR A 57 18.57 -12.20 -2.21
C TYR A 57 18.39 -11.22 -3.38
N THR A 58 17.61 -11.59 -4.40
CA THR A 58 17.30 -10.70 -5.53
C THR A 58 16.51 -9.47 -5.09
N LEU A 59 15.53 -9.61 -4.18
CA LEU A 59 14.75 -8.50 -3.64
C LEU A 59 15.61 -7.55 -2.80
N LYS A 60 16.55 -8.09 -2.01
CA LYS A 60 17.57 -7.30 -1.30
C LYS A 60 18.42 -6.49 -2.28
N LEU A 61 18.89 -7.10 -3.37
CA LEU A 61 19.63 -6.39 -4.42
C LEU A 61 18.78 -5.33 -5.12
N LEU A 62 17.49 -5.58 -5.34
CA LEU A 62 16.54 -4.59 -5.86
C LEU A 62 16.13 -3.53 -4.82
N ARG A 63 16.69 -3.61 -3.61
CA ARG A 63 16.53 -2.65 -2.49
C ARG A 63 15.10 -2.59 -1.96
N TYR A 64 14.48 -3.77 -1.83
CA TYR A 64 13.18 -4.03 -1.19
C TYR A 64 13.36 -4.82 0.13
N PRO A 65 13.86 -4.19 1.22
CA PRO A 65 14.18 -4.88 2.46
C PRO A 65 12.98 -5.61 3.08
N GLU A 66 11.79 -5.01 3.03
CA GLU A 66 10.57 -5.57 3.59
C GLU A 66 10.13 -6.86 2.87
N LEU A 67 10.34 -6.91 1.55
CA LEU A 67 10.02 -8.09 0.75
C LEU A 67 11.08 -9.19 0.92
N ALA A 68 12.36 -8.79 1.00
CA ALA A 68 13.45 -9.72 1.25
C ALA A 68 13.30 -10.40 2.63
N ALA A 69 12.95 -9.62 3.67
CA ALA A 69 12.66 -10.14 5.00
C ALA A 69 11.46 -11.09 4.98
N GLY A 70 10.39 -10.78 4.23
CA GLY A 70 9.24 -11.66 4.06
C GLY A 70 9.55 -13.01 3.41
N ASP A 71 10.38 -13.02 2.37
CA ASP A 71 10.85 -14.27 1.75
C ASP A 71 11.79 -15.06 2.69
N GLY A 72 12.65 -14.35 3.43
CA GLY A 72 13.49 -14.95 4.46
C GLY A 72 12.66 -15.61 5.57
N PHE A 73 11.59 -14.95 6.02
CA PHE A 73 10.63 -15.52 6.98
C PHE A 73 10.00 -16.81 6.47
N LYS A 74 9.50 -16.83 5.22
CA LYS A 74 8.91 -18.03 4.63
C LYS A 74 9.91 -19.17 4.52
N ALA A 75 11.14 -18.89 4.07
CA ALA A 75 12.21 -19.88 4.05
C ALA A 75 12.53 -20.43 5.44
N ALA A 76 12.68 -19.55 6.43
CA ALA A 76 12.97 -19.95 7.82
C ALA A 76 11.84 -20.81 8.39
N LYS A 77 10.58 -20.48 8.10
CA LYS A 77 9.42 -21.28 8.53
C LYS A 77 9.45 -22.70 7.94
N LEU A 78 9.73 -22.85 6.65
CA LEU A 78 9.86 -24.17 6.00
C LEU A 78 10.97 -25.02 6.63
N CYS A 79 12.11 -24.41 6.96
CA CYS A 79 13.23 -25.13 7.55
C CYS A 79 13.01 -25.47 9.02
N ARG A 80 12.48 -24.54 9.83
CA ARG A 80 12.38 -24.68 11.29
C ARG A 80 11.55 -25.90 11.71
N ASP A 81 10.43 -26.12 11.02
CA ASP A 81 9.55 -27.27 11.31
C ASP A 81 10.27 -28.60 10.97
N VAL A 82 11.05 -28.63 9.89
CA VAL A 82 11.84 -29.81 9.49
C VAL A 82 12.99 -30.07 10.45
N VAL A 83 13.76 -29.03 10.82
CA VAL A 83 14.86 -29.13 11.79
C VAL A 83 14.35 -29.67 13.12
N GLY A 84 13.23 -29.14 13.63
CA GLY A 84 12.65 -29.61 14.89
C GLY A 84 12.23 -31.09 14.86
N VAL A 85 11.74 -31.59 13.71
CA VAL A 85 11.40 -33.02 13.55
C VAL A 85 12.65 -33.88 13.54
N LEU A 86 13.68 -33.49 12.77
CA LEU A 86 14.91 -34.25 12.59
C LEU A 86 15.77 -34.28 13.87
N GLU A 87 16.03 -33.12 14.48
CA GLU A 87 16.82 -33.02 15.72
C GLU A 87 16.09 -33.66 16.91
N GLY A 88 14.77 -33.56 16.95
CA GLY A 88 13.94 -34.21 17.97
C GLY A 88 13.68 -35.70 17.72
N ASN A 89 14.13 -36.23 16.56
CA ASN A 89 13.82 -37.57 16.06
C ASN A 89 12.34 -37.97 16.29
N THR A 90 11.41 -37.06 15.98
CA THR A 90 9.97 -37.28 16.26
C THR A 90 9.27 -38.12 15.20
N LYS A 91 9.93 -38.37 14.06
CA LYS A 91 9.43 -39.19 12.96
C LYS A 91 10.52 -40.15 12.41
N PRO A 92 11.03 -41.09 13.22
CA PRO A 92 12.16 -41.95 12.85
C PRO A 92 11.88 -42.77 11.58
N ASN A 93 10.65 -43.24 11.41
CA ASN A 93 10.27 -44.11 10.28
C ASN A 93 9.73 -43.33 9.08
N PHE A 94 10.08 -42.05 8.92
CA PHE A 94 9.62 -41.24 7.81
C PHE A 94 10.81 -40.62 7.07
N ARG A 95 10.75 -40.64 5.74
CA ARG A 95 11.64 -39.87 4.88
C ARG A 95 10.99 -38.57 4.48
N LEU A 96 11.82 -37.56 4.36
CA LEU A 96 11.43 -36.28 3.78
C LEU A 96 11.35 -36.47 2.26
N GLY A 97 10.19 -36.26 1.64
CA GLY A 97 10.09 -36.43 0.18
C GLY A 97 10.88 -35.40 -0.64
N TRP A 98 10.68 -35.41 -1.95
CA TRP A 98 11.40 -34.49 -2.84
C TRP A 98 10.80 -33.06 -2.82
N LYS A 99 11.63 -32.04 -2.52
CA LYS A 99 11.35 -30.57 -2.60
C LYS A 99 10.08 -30.07 -1.86
N MET A 100 10.21 -29.70 -0.60
CA MET A 100 9.44 -30.37 0.45
C MET A 100 8.16 -29.78 1.02
N GLY A 101 7.03 -30.49 0.87
CA GLY A 101 5.76 -30.21 1.56
C GLY A 101 5.12 -31.40 2.32
N PHE A 102 5.77 -32.56 2.43
CA PHE A 102 5.21 -33.73 3.14
C PHE A 102 6.26 -34.76 3.58
N TRP A 103 5.92 -35.53 4.61
CA TRP A 103 6.71 -36.66 5.11
C TRP A 103 6.14 -37.97 4.54
N MET A 104 7.01 -38.87 4.08
CA MET A 104 6.64 -40.18 3.54
C MET A 104 7.05 -41.26 4.53
N ARG A 105 6.16 -42.20 4.84
CA ARG A 105 6.52 -43.34 5.68
C ARG A 105 7.52 -44.20 4.94
N TYR A 106 8.61 -44.56 5.60
CA TYR A 106 9.50 -45.62 5.16
C TYR A 106 8.99 -46.92 5.76
N GLU A 107 8.67 -47.87 4.89
CA GLU A 107 8.40 -49.25 5.28
C GLU A 107 9.64 -50.04 4.85
N GLU A 108 10.30 -50.68 5.81
CA GLU A 108 11.26 -51.73 5.48
C GLU A 108 10.44 -52.85 4.84
N ASP A 109 10.82 -53.29 3.64
CA ASP A 109 10.24 -54.45 2.96
C ASP A 109 10.59 -55.73 3.75
N ASP A 110 10.04 -55.87 4.95
CA ASP A 110 9.97 -57.14 5.65
C ASP A 110 8.78 -57.89 5.08
N GLU A 111 9.11 -58.91 4.27
CA GLU A 111 8.23 -59.87 3.57
C GLU A 111 7.95 -59.54 2.10
N ALA A 112 8.96 -59.79 1.26
CA ALA A 112 8.73 -60.27 -0.10
C ALA A 112 7.95 -61.60 -0.04
N GLU A 113 6.61 -61.53 0.05
CA GLU A 113 5.78 -62.61 -0.45
C GLU A 113 5.85 -62.60 -1.98
N ASP A 114 6.54 -63.61 -2.50
CA ASP A 114 6.64 -64.06 -3.88
C ASP A 114 5.34 -63.80 -4.69
N GLY A 115 5.37 -62.84 -5.63
CA GLY A 115 4.14 -62.41 -6.28
C GLY A 115 4.27 -61.49 -7.50
N GLY A 116 4.88 -61.98 -8.58
CA GLY A 116 4.43 -61.62 -9.93
C GLY A 116 5.25 -60.55 -10.68
N PHE A 117 6.09 -61.05 -11.58
CA PHE A 117 6.64 -60.34 -12.75
C PHE A 117 5.68 -59.31 -13.36
N MET A 118 6.06 -58.03 -13.34
CA MET A 118 5.59 -57.02 -14.29
C MET A 118 6.80 -56.47 -15.05
N ASN A 119 7.04 -57.04 -16.23
CA ASN A 119 8.03 -56.53 -17.18
C ASN A 119 7.53 -55.21 -17.78
N GLY A 120 8.27 -54.11 -17.56
CA GLY A 120 8.12 -52.90 -18.37
C GLY A 120 8.35 -51.59 -17.62
N VAL A 121 9.46 -51.44 -16.89
CA VAL A 121 9.87 -50.16 -16.29
C VAL A 121 11.20 -49.73 -16.92
N ASP A 122 11.32 -48.45 -17.29
CA ASP A 122 12.51 -47.83 -17.86
C ASP A 122 13.75 -48.05 -16.97
N ASP A 123 14.88 -48.41 -17.60
CA ASP A 123 16.18 -48.70 -16.96
C ASP A 123 16.67 -47.57 -16.01
N ASP A 124 16.22 -46.32 -16.23
CA ASP A 124 16.58 -45.15 -15.43
C ASP A 124 15.93 -45.12 -14.03
N ILE A 125 14.77 -45.77 -13.85
CA ILE A 125 14.07 -45.87 -12.54
C ILE A 125 14.70 -46.98 -11.71
N GLU A 126 15.14 -48.06 -12.36
CA GLU A 126 15.79 -49.21 -11.72
C GLU A 126 17.16 -48.84 -11.16
N GLU A 127 17.93 -47.95 -11.83
CA GLU A 127 19.21 -47.45 -11.30
C GLU A 127 19.05 -46.52 -10.08
N TYR A 128 17.94 -45.79 -9.97
CA TYR A 128 17.65 -44.92 -8.82
C TYR A 128 17.15 -45.73 -7.61
N LEU A 129 16.35 -46.77 -7.84
CA LEU A 129 15.88 -47.70 -6.82
C LEU A 129 16.98 -48.66 -6.34
N ALA A 130 17.89 -49.09 -7.23
CA ALA A 130 19.02 -49.96 -6.86
C ALA A 130 20.09 -49.23 -6.01
N LYS A 131 20.12 -47.90 -6.01
CA LYS A 131 20.99 -47.09 -5.13
C LYS A 131 20.35 -46.72 -3.79
N SER A 132 19.05 -46.93 -3.61
CA SER A 132 18.33 -46.55 -2.37
C SER A 132 18.31 -47.64 -1.29
N HIS A 133 18.83 -48.83 -1.57
CA HIS A 133 18.68 -50.00 -0.70
C HIS A 133 19.67 -50.09 0.47
N ASP A 134 20.61 -49.15 0.61
CA ASP A 134 21.73 -49.25 1.56
C ASP A 134 21.98 -47.97 2.38
N VAL A 135 21.07 -46.99 2.33
CA VAL A 135 21.20 -45.76 3.14
C VAL A 135 20.46 -45.95 4.46
N ASP A 136 21.24 -46.02 5.54
CA ASP A 136 20.75 -45.96 6.91
C ASP A 136 19.89 -44.70 7.08
N LEU A 137 18.63 -44.89 7.51
CA LEU A 137 17.68 -43.80 7.72
C LEU A 137 18.21 -42.78 8.72
N ASP A 138 18.92 -43.24 9.75
CA ASP A 138 19.49 -42.37 10.77
C ASP A 138 20.60 -41.50 10.15
N GLU A 139 21.46 -42.08 9.30
CA GLU A 139 22.48 -41.32 8.55
C GLU A 139 21.84 -40.31 7.58
N GLU A 140 20.75 -40.68 6.91
CA GLU A 140 19.99 -39.76 6.06
C GLU A 140 19.41 -38.59 6.88
N HIS A 141 18.81 -38.88 8.05
CA HIS A 141 18.23 -37.86 8.94
C HIS A 141 19.30 -36.91 9.46
N GLU A 142 20.47 -37.41 9.86
CA GLU A 142 21.61 -36.59 10.29
C GLU A 142 22.07 -35.64 9.17
N LEU A 143 22.24 -36.16 7.94
CA LEU A 143 22.64 -35.34 6.80
C LEU A 143 21.58 -34.29 6.45
N GLN A 144 20.30 -34.65 6.51
CA GLN A 144 19.19 -33.73 6.30
C GLN A 144 19.15 -32.66 7.40
N ALA A 145 19.39 -33.01 8.66
CA ALA A 145 19.41 -32.06 9.77
C ALA A 145 20.46 -30.97 9.55
N VAL A 146 21.69 -31.35 9.20
CA VAL A 146 22.77 -30.40 8.89
C VAL A 146 22.40 -29.49 7.70
N LYS A 147 21.82 -30.06 6.65
CA LYS A 147 21.41 -29.30 5.46
C LYS A 147 20.32 -28.29 5.79
N PHE A 148 19.27 -28.69 6.52
CA PHE A 148 18.17 -27.80 6.89
C PHE A 148 18.56 -26.77 7.95
N ALA A 149 19.45 -27.11 8.88
CA ALA A 149 20.03 -26.14 9.81
C ALA A 149 20.84 -25.07 9.06
N THR A 150 21.58 -25.46 8.03
CA THR A 150 22.31 -24.52 7.15
C THR A 150 21.33 -23.59 6.42
N LEU A 151 20.29 -24.13 5.80
CA LEU A 151 19.26 -23.33 5.12
C LEU A 151 18.49 -22.42 6.08
N LEU A 152 18.20 -22.88 7.30
CA LEU A 152 17.59 -22.06 8.34
C LEU A 152 18.49 -20.88 8.69
N SER A 153 19.78 -21.11 8.89
CA SER A 153 20.75 -20.06 9.18
C SER A 153 20.87 -19.04 8.03
N GLU A 154 20.87 -19.50 6.78
CA GLU A 154 20.86 -18.61 5.61
C GLU A 154 19.58 -17.76 5.54
N ALA A 155 18.42 -18.36 5.80
CA ALA A 155 17.14 -17.66 5.82
C ALA A 155 17.06 -16.62 6.94
N GLU A 156 17.50 -16.97 8.15
CA GLU A 156 17.55 -16.05 9.29
C GLU A 156 18.54 -14.92 9.06
N LYS A 157 19.68 -15.19 8.41
CA LYS A 157 20.59 -14.16 7.96
C LYS A 157 19.92 -13.20 6.98
N MET A 158 19.14 -13.70 6.03
CA MET A 158 18.41 -12.84 5.09
C MET A 158 17.38 -11.96 5.78
N ILE A 159 16.74 -12.44 6.85
CA ILE A 159 15.86 -11.61 7.68
C ILE A 159 16.69 -10.50 8.36
N LEU A 160 17.70 -10.88 9.15
CA LEU A 160 18.50 -9.95 9.96
C LEU A 160 19.20 -8.89 9.11
N ASP A 161 19.72 -9.25 7.94
CA ASP A 161 20.40 -8.32 7.03
C ASP A 161 19.47 -7.22 6.46
N ASN A 162 18.15 -7.38 6.57
CA ASN A 162 17.15 -6.43 6.08
C ASN A 162 16.37 -5.74 7.22
N LEU A 163 16.82 -5.91 8.47
CA LEU A 163 16.30 -5.22 9.64
C LEU A 163 17.38 -4.26 10.17
N ASP A 164 17.00 -3.01 10.42
CA ASP A 164 17.93 -1.96 10.83
C ASP A 164 18.20 -1.95 12.34
N TYR A 165 17.28 -2.52 13.13
CA TYR A 165 17.31 -2.45 14.59
C TYR A 165 17.54 -3.80 15.27
N ALA A 166 17.78 -4.86 14.49
CA ALA A 166 18.01 -6.21 15.00
C ALA A 166 19.38 -6.35 15.70
N PRO A 167 19.54 -7.25 16.69
CA PRO A 167 18.52 -8.13 17.29
C PRO A 167 17.69 -7.45 18.39
N ASN A 168 17.98 -6.19 18.71
CA ASN A 168 17.34 -5.48 19.83
C ASN A 168 15.86 -5.22 19.56
N ARG A 169 15.52 -4.94 18.30
CA ARG A 169 14.15 -4.83 17.78
C ARG A 169 14.12 -5.40 16.37
N GLU A 170 13.20 -6.32 16.11
CA GLU A 170 13.05 -6.92 14.78
C GLU A 170 12.30 -5.96 13.84
N GLU A 171 12.88 -4.78 13.60
CA GLU A 171 12.30 -3.67 12.85
C GLU A 171 13.25 -3.25 11.71
N GLY A 172 12.69 -2.87 10.56
CA GLY A 172 13.41 -2.31 9.41
C GLY A 172 12.73 -1.07 8.86
N LEU A 173 13.40 -0.35 7.94
CA LEU A 173 12.89 0.86 7.31
C LEU A 173 12.57 0.66 5.84
N TYR A 174 11.49 1.30 5.38
CA TYR A 174 11.10 1.33 3.98
C TYR A 174 10.28 2.58 3.66
N SER A 175 10.30 3.02 2.42
CA SER A 175 9.42 4.06 1.87
C SER A 175 8.38 3.37 0.99
N SER A 176 7.10 3.56 1.31
CA SER A 176 5.99 2.90 0.60
C SER A 176 5.90 3.39 -0.85
N ARG A 177 5.88 2.47 -1.81
CA ARG A 177 5.83 2.77 -3.25
C ARG A 177 5.00 1.74 -4.01
N ALA A 178 4.57 2.11 -5.22
CA ALA A 178 3.99 1.13 -6.15
C ALA A 178 5.10 0.18 -6.63
N TYR A 179 4.88 -1.13 -6.50
CA TYR A 179 5.82 -2.12 -6.99
C TYR A 179 5.75 -2.25 -8.52
N PRO A 180 6.88 -2.40 -9.23
CA PRO A 180 6.93 -2.31 -10.70
C PRO A 180 6.25 -3.49 -11.43
N TRP A 181 6.03 -4.60 -10.73
CA TRP A 181 5.29 -5.77 -11.22
C TRP A 181 3.79 -5.77 -10.83
N MET A 182 3.32 -4.72 -10.17
CA MET A 182 1.89 -4.57 -9.86
C MET A 182 1.11 -4.46 -11.17
N LYS A 183 -0.02 -5.18 -11.27
CA LYS A 183 -0.88 -5.12 -12.45
C LYS A 183 -1.54 -3.74 -12.56
N GLU A 184 -1.83 -3.32 -13.77
CA GLU A 184 -2.49 -2.04 -14.03
C GLU A 184 -3.86 -1.94 -13.34
N GLU A 185 -4.61 -3.05 -13.31
CA GLU A 185 -5.90 -3.16 -12.60
C GLU A 185 -5.81 -2.94 -11.08
N HIS A 186 -4.64 -3.17 -10.49
CA HIS A 186 -4.35 -2.93 -9.07
C HIS A 186 -3.77 -1.54 -8.80
N SER A 187 -3.45 -0.77 -9.84
CA SER A 187 -2.81 0.54 -9.70
C SER A 187 -3.80 1.69 -9.51
N GLY A 188 -5.07 1.49 -9.86
CA GLY A 188 -6.12 2.51 -9.82
C GLY A 188 -7.49 1.94 -9.49
N ARG A 189 -8.54 2.76 -9.63
CA ARG A 189 -9.92 2.32 -9.40
C ARG A 189 -10.58 1.98 -10.71
N SER A 190 -11.19 0.81 -10.80
CA SER A 190 -11.93 0.39 -12.00
C SER A 190 -13.34 0.98 -12.03
N ASP A 191 -14.00 0.97 -13.20
CA ASP A 191 -15.41 1.37 -13.30
C ASP A 191 -16.35 0.36 -12.62
N LYS A 192 -15.93 -0.91 -12.50
CA LYS A 192 -16.61 -1.92 -11.69
C LYS A 192 -16.64 -1.49 -10.22
N THR A 193 -15.50 -1.06 -9.68
CA THR A 193 -15.37 -0.57 -8.30
C THR A 193 -16.29 0.63 -8.04
N LEU A 194 -16.40 1.57 -8.98
CA LEU A 194 -17.34 2.69 -8.86
C LEU A 194 -18.80 2.26 -8.84
N GLY A 195 -19.16 1.30 -9.70
CA GLY A 195 -20.51 0.73 -9.70
C GLY A 195 -20.87 0.03 -8.39
N GLU A 196 -19.90 -0.58 -7.71
CA GLU A 196 -20.08 -1.20 -6.39
C GLU A 196 -20.21 -0.16 -5.29
N ILE A 197 -19.38 0.89 -5.30
CA ILE A 197 -19.50 2.04 -4.38
C ILE A 197 -20.90 2.65 -4.45
N GLU A 198 -21.41 2.87 -5.66
CA GLU A 198 -22.73 3.47 -5.86
C GLU A 198 -23.86 2.58 -5.32
N LYS A 199 -23.73 1.26 -5.47
CA LYS A 199 -24.68 0.30 -4.87
C LYS A 199 -24.62 0.38 -3.34
N GLU A 200 -23.44 0.43 -2.75
CA GLU A 200 -23.26 0.52 -1.30
C GLU A 200 -23.82 1.83 -0.72
N LEU A 201 -23.64 2.97 -1.40
CA LEU A 201 -24.28 4.24 -1.03
C LEU A 201 -25.82 4.10 -1.00
N GLN A 202 -26.40 3.44 -2.00
CA GLN A 202 -27.85 3.18 -2.05
C GLN A 202 -28.31 2.22 -0.95
N GLU A 203 -27.50 1.23 -0.60
CA GLU A 203 -27.81 0.26 0.46
C GLU A 203 -27.74 0.90 1.84
N ALA A 204 -26.70 1.69 2.12
CA ALA A 204 -26.58 2.46 3.36
C ALA A 204 -27.77 3.43 3.55
N HIS A 205 -28.21 4.10 2.47
CA HIS A 205 -29.40 4.94 2.52
C HIS A 205 -30.69 4.14 2.74
N ARG A 206 -30.84 2.98 2.07
CA ARG A 206 -31.99 2.08 2.24
C ARG A 206 -32.09 1.57 3.68
N GLU A 207 -30.99 1.16 4.29
CA GLU A 207 -30.97 0.66 5.66
C GLU A 207 -31.40 1.74 6.66
N ARG A 208 -31.03 2.99 6.40
CA ARG A 208 -31.40 4.13 7.25
C ARG A 208 -32.84 4.59 7.05
N CYS A 209 -33.30 4.73 5.80
CA CYS A 209 -34.56 5.41 5.48
C CYS A 209 -35.68 4.46 5.02
N GLY A 210 -35.41 3.18 4.82
CA GLY A 210 -36.37 2.20 4.28
C GLY A 210 -36.66 2.37 2.78
N THR A 211 -36.01 3.30 2.08
CA THR A 211 -36.22 3.57 0.65
C THR A 211 -34.89 3.83 -0.07
N LYS A 212 -34.85 3.53 -1.38
CA LYS A 212 -33.74 3.91 -2.27
C LYS A 212 -33.96 5.27 -2.95
N GLU A 213 -35.14 5.85 -2.81
CA GLU A 213 -35.48 7.14 -3.41
C GLU A 213 -34.79 8.30 -2.68
N SER A 214 -34.59 9.41 -3.39
CA SER A 214 -34.08 10.65 -2.82
C SER A 214 -32.72 10.49 -2.11
N LEU A 215 -31.85 9.64 -2.69
CA LEU A 215 -30.47 9.42 -2.26
C LEU A 215 -29.77 10.77 -2.05
N PRO A 216 -29.13 11.02 -0.90
CA PRO A 216 -28.59 12.33 -0.56
C PRO A 216 -27.28 12.64 -1.30
N CYS A 217 -26.50 11.62 -1.65
CA CYS A 217 -25.19 11.79 -2.27
C CYS A 217 -24.87 10.68 -3.28
N PHE A 218 -23.90 10.93 -4.16
CA PHE A 218 -23.37 9.98 -5.13
C PHE A 218 -21.84 10.15 -5.26
N SER A 219 -21.15 9.14 -5.79
CA SER A 219 -19.70 9.21 -6.00
C SER A 219 -19.34 9.52 -7.46
N LYS A 220 -18.23 10.24 -7.68
CA LYS A 220 -17.74 10.57 -9.04
C LYS A 220 -16.22 10.69 -9.07
N ARG A 221 -15.61 10.32 -10.21
CA ARG A 221 -14.21 10.62 -10.55
C ARG A 221 -13.96 12.11 -10.80
N TYR A 222 -12.67 12.48 -10.87
CA TYR A 222 -12.22 13.85 -11.14
C TYR A 222 -12.80 14.83 -10.13
N ALA A 223 -12.72 14.47 -8.84
CA ALA A 223 -13.32 15.26 -7.76
C ALA A 223 -12.86 16.73 -7.77
N PHE A 224 -11.62 16.98 -8.20
CA PHE A 224 -11.02 18.31 -8.32
C PHE A 224 -10.78 18.74 -9.78
N GLY A 225 -11.43 18.07 -10.75
CA GLY A 225 -11.27 18.35 -12.18
C GLY A 225 -10.22 17.50 -12.87
N PHE A 226 -10.07 17.73 -14.18
CA PHE A 226 -9.09 17.02 -15.02
C PHE A 226 -7.67 17.55 -14.74
N GLY A 227 -6.69 16.64 -14.67
CA GLY A 227 -5.29 16.98 -14.45
C GLY A 227 -4.84 17.12 -13.00
N VAL A 228 -5.77 17.04 -12.04
CA VAL A 228 -5.45 17.19 -10.61
C VAL A 228 -5.33 15.82 -9.95
N GLY A 229 -4.11 15.42 -9.60
CA GLY A 229 -3.80 14.18 -8.89
C GLY A 229 -3.46 12.98 -9.80
N PRO A 230 -3.37 11.76 -9.21
CA PRO A 230 -2.94 10.56 -9.94
C PRO A 230 -3.82 10.25 -11.16
N ASN A 231 -3.20 9.69 -12.21
CA ASN A 231 -3.86 9.31 -13.47
C ASN A 231 -4.72 10.45 -14.05
N ASN A 232 -4.14 11.66 -14.10
CA ASN A 232 -4.78 12.87 -14.63
C ASN A 232 -6.10 13.23 -13.88
N GLY A 233 -6.17 12.89 -12.60
CA GLY A 233 -7.33 13.05 -11.73
C GLY A 233 -8.40 11.95 -11.83
N LYS A 234 -8.23 10.96 -12.71
CA LYS A 234 -9.21 9.89 -12.92
C LYS A 234 -9.42 9.03 -11.66
N ASP A 235 -8.37 8.85 -10.87
CA ASP A 235 -8.44 8.07 -9.65
C ASP A 235 -8.82 8.88 -8.42
N VAL A 236 -9.00 10.20 -8.55
CA VAL A 236 -9.49 11.01 -7.44
C VAL A 236 -11.01 10.96 -7.43
N ILE A 237 -11.56 10.14 -6.53
CA ILE A 237 -13.00 10.01 -6.29
C ILE A 237 -13.42 11.05 -5.26
N GLY A 238 -14.60 11.62 -5.44
CA GLY A 238 -15.25 12.47 -4.45
C GLY A 238 -16.72 12.12 -4.32
N VAL A 239 -17.31 12.51 -3.20
CA VAL A 239 -18.74 12.35 -2.92
C VAL A 239 -19.43 13.69 -3.09
N PHE A 240 -20.54 13.72 -3.81
CA PHE A 240 -21.28 14.92 -4.18
C PHE A 240 -22.72 14.83 -3.73
N ALA A 241 -23.33 15.97 -3.37
CA ALA A 241 -24.75 16.04 -3.06
C ALA A 241 -25.57 15.73 -4.32
N ASN A 242 -26.50 14.79 -4.22
CA ASN A 242 -27.38 14.41 -5.33
C ASN A 242 -28.59 15.36 -5.48
N ARG A 243 -28.91 16.08 -4.40
CA ARG A 243 -29.98 17.08 -4.30
C ARG A 243 -29.58 18.16 -3.30
N ASP A 244 -30.41 19.18 -3.17
CA ASP A 244 -30.27 20.13 -2.06
C ASP A 244 -30.46 19.38 -0.72
N LEU A 245 -29.53 19.63 0.21
CA LEU A 245 -29.51 19.08 1.56
C LEU A 245 -29.76 20.22 2.56
N ALA A 246 -30.62 19.97 3.53
CA ALA A 246 -30.88 20.90 4.62
C ALA A 246 -29.72 20.89 5.63
N GLU A 247 -29.64 21.91 6.49
CA GLU A 247 -28.70 21.90 7.62
C GLU A 247 -29.06 20.80 8.63
N ASN A 248 -28.04 20.20 9.27
CA ASN A 248 -28.18 19.07 10.20
C ASN A 248 -28.87 17.83 9.62
N GLU A 249 -28.93 17.70 8.29
CA GLU A 249 -29.42 16.51 7.63
C GLU A 249 -28.37 15.41 7.70
N VAL A 250 -28.76 14.21 8.16
CA VAL A 250 -27.89 13.02 8.08
C VAL A 250 -27.74 12.63 6.61
N VAL A 251 -26.51 12.57 6.12
CA VAL A 251 -26.19 12.23 4.72
C VAL A 251 -25.87 10.76 4.59
N LEU A 252 -25.06 10.22 5.49
CA LEU A 252 -24.54 8.87 5.40
C LEU A 252 -24.39 8.26 6.80
N VAL A 253 -24.76 6.99 6.92
CA VAL A 253 -24.41 6.14 8.05
C VAL A 253 -23.56 5.01 7.47
N ASP A 254 -22.27 5.00 7.80
CA ASP A 254 -21.31 4.03 7.27
C ASP A 254 -20.95 3.03 8.38
N LYS A 255 -21.50 1.82 8.28
CA LYS A 255 -21.21 0.72 9.20
C LYS A 255 -20.18 -0.20 8.56
N SER A 256 -19.00 -0.27 9.17
CA SER A 256 -17.91 -1.12 8.65
C SER A 256 -17.91 -2.50 9.28
N ARG A 257 -17.45 -3.51 8.53
CA ARG A 257 -17.00 -4.82 9.04
C ARG A 257 -15.48 -4.98 9.11
N LEU A 258 -14.74 -3.95 8.70
CA LEU A 258 -13.29 -3.92 8.72
C LEU A 258 -12.86 -3.10 9.93
N TRP A 259 -12.62 -3.77 11.05
CA TRP A 259 -12.28 -3.12 12.29
C TRP A 259 -11.48 -4.04 13.22
N GLY A 260 -10.83 -3.46 14.22
CA GLY A 260 -10.10 -4.20 15.25
C GLY A 260 -10.02 -3.40 16.54
N CYS A 261 -9.89 -4.11 17.67
CA CYS A 261 -9.89 -3.52 19.00
C CYS A 261 -8.63 -3.88 19.80
N ALA A 262 -8.30 -3.05 20.78
CA ALA A 262 -7.19 -3.27 21.69
C ALA A 262 -7.54 -4.38 22.69
N GLY A 263 -6.54 -5.18 23.07
CA GLY A 263 -6.64 -6.16 24.13
C GLY A 263 -5.92 -5.74 25.42
N PRO A 264 -6.08 -6.53 26.49
CA PRO A 264 -5.29 -6.39 27.71
C PRO A 264 -3.80 -6.73 27.48
N GLY A 265 -3.50 -7.58 26.49
CA GLY A 265 -2.16 -8.08 26.18
C GLY A 265 -1.74 -9.25 27.08
N THR A 266 -0.73 -10.02 26.64
CA THR A 266 -0.07 -11.04 27.47
C THR A 266 1.10 -10.46 28.27
N ALA A 267 1.39 -11.02 29.44
CA ALA A 267 2.59 -10.68 30.21
C ALA A 267 3.91 -11.15 29.53
N GLU A 268 3.81 -12.03 28.54
CA GLU A 268 4.93 -12.68 27.86
C GLU A 268 5.44 -11.95 26.62
N SER A 269 4.80 -10.84 26.20
CA SER A 269 5.32 -10.08 25.06
C SER A 269 6.71 -9.53 25.42
N SER A 270 7.73 -9.94 24.67
CA SER A 270 9.11 -9.42 24.72
C SER A 270 9.20 -7.90 24.44
N LEU A 271 8.08 -7.23 24.20
CA LEU A 271 7.88 -5.79 24.23
C LEU A 271 7.79 -5.28 25.68
N VAL A 272 8.85 -5.55 26.47
CA VAL A 272 8.92 -5.43 27.94
C VAL A 272 8.65 -4.01 28.50
N ASN A 273 8.38 -2.99 27.69
CA ASN A 273 8.30 -1.60 28.17
C ASN A 273 7.00 -0.82 27.90
N ARG A 274 5.90 -1.44 27.42
CA ARG A 274 4.64 -0.68 27.19
C ARG A 274 3.33 -1.33 27.66
N GLY A 275 3.32 -2.62 27.99
CA GLY A 275 2.11 -3.46 27.98
C GLY A 275 1.04 -3.33 29.08
N ARG A 276 1.04 -2.33 29.97
CA ARG A 276 -0.11 -2.13 30.91
C ARG A 276 -0.55 -0.69 31.10
N SER A 277 0.38 0.27 31.00
CA SER A 277 0.11 1.70 31.21
C SER A 277 -0.14 2.50 29.93
N SER A 278 0.01 1.91 28.73
CA SER A 278 -0.18 2.61 27.46
C SER A 278 -1.64 2.67 26.98
N ASN A 279 -2.53 1.86 27.55
CA ASN A 279 -3.95 1.92 27.23
C ASN A 279 -4.62 3.03 28.05
N LEU A 280 -5.30 3.96 27.36
CA LEU A 280 -6.09 5.05 27.98
C LEU A 280 -7.15 4.54 28.98
N TYR A 281 -7.49 3.24 28.95
CA TYR A 281 -8.43 2.55 29.84
C TYR A 281 -7.75 1.67 30.90
N GLY A 282 -6.61 2.12 31.44
CA GLY A 282 -5.97 1.46 32.59
C GLY A 282 -5.47 0.04 32.31
N GLY A 283 -5.11 -0.26 31.06
CA GLY A 283 -4.54 -1.57 30.68
C GLY A 283 -5.54 -2.69 30.41
N THR A 284 -6.85 -2.46 30.54
CA THR A 284 -7.87 -3.52 30.37
C THR A 284 -8.18 -3.86 28.91
N GLY A 285 -8.02 -2.90 27.99
CA GLY A 285 -8.38 -3.08 26.57
C GLY A 285 -9.89 -3.06 26.34
N CYS A 286 -10.35 -3.64 25.22
CA CYS A 286 -11.76 -3.84 24.94
C CYS A 286 -12.38 -4.81 25.95
N LEU A 287 -13.54 -4.46 26.51
CA LEU A 287 -14.22 -5.23 27.56
C LEU A 287 -15.12 -6.34 27.02
N ASP A 288 -15.43 -6.31 25.72
CA ASP A 288 -16.26 -7.33 25.09
C ASP A 288 -15.41 -8.58 24.78
N GLU A 289 -15.84 -9.72 25.28
CA GLU A 289 -15.12 -10.98 25.18
C GLU A 289 -15.09 -11.54 23.75
N LEU A 290 -16.07 -11.21 22.91
CA LEU A 290 -16.22 -11.70 21.53
C LEU A 290 -15.49 -10.80 20.53
N HIS A 291 -15.33 -9.52 20.84
CA HIS A 291 -14.58 -8.60 19.99
C HIS A 291 -13.13 -9.08 19.78
N PRO A 292 -12.59 -8.98 18.56
CA PRO A 292 -13.11 -8.22 17.40
C PRO A 292 -13.99 -9.06 16.44
N ASN A 293 -14.42 -10.26 16.82
CA ASN A 293 -15.19 -11.12 15.93
C ASN A 293 -16.63 -10.62 15.79
N ASP A 294 -17.20 -10.80 14.60
CA ASP A 294 -18.61 -10.56 14.33
C ASP A 294 -19.44 -11.83 14.57
N GLU A 295 -20.74 -11.70 14.84
CA GLU A 295 -21.64 -12.86 15.04
C GLU A 295 -21.66 -13.82 13.83
N SER A 296 -21.36 -13.30 12.63
CA SER A 296 -21.28 -14.06 11.40
C SER A 296 -19.93 -14.76 11.19
N ASP A 297 -18.94 -14.51 12.03
CA ASP A 297 -17.63 -15.14 11.88
C ASP A 297 -17.67 -16.61 12.27
N ALA A 298 -17.08 -17.45 11.41
CA ALA A 298 -16.88 -18.85 11.72
C ALA A 298 -15.83 -19.03 12.83
N VAL A 299 -15.86 -20.17 13.51
CA VAL A 299 -14.96 -20.46 14.66
C VAL A 299 -13.50 -20.46 14.23
N GLU A 300 -13.21 -20.97 13.04
CA GLU A 300 -11.89 -20.96 12.40
C GLU A 300 -11.36 -19.56 12.07
N HIS A 301 -12.24 -18.55 12.04
CA HIS A 301 -11.91 -17.15 11.74
C HIS A 301 -11.71 -16.30 13.01
N ASP A 302 -11.54 -16.95 14.16
CA ASP A 302 -11.32 -16.25 15.44
C ASP A 302 -10.08 -15.35 15.39
N LEU A 303 -10.28 -14.07 15.68
CA LEU A 303 -9.23 -13.06 15.78
C LEU A 303 -8.91 -12.61 17.21
N ARG A 304 -9.57 -13.18 18.23
CA ARG A 304 -9.29 -12.84 19.63
C ARG A 304 -7.85 -13.17 20.03
N TRP A 305 -7.24 -14.18 19.42
CA TRP A 305 -5.83 -14.49 19.65
C TRP A 305 -4.89 -13.34 19.26
N LEU A 306 -5.21 -12.55 18.23
CA LEU A 306 -4.44 -11.34 17.88
C LEU A 306 -4.59 -10.27 18.95
N ARG A 307 -5.83 -10.02 19.38
CA ARG A 307 -6.18 -9.09 20.45
C ARG A 307 -5.41 -9.42 21.73
N ASP A 308 -5.43 -10.70 22.12
CA ASP A 308 -4.84 -11.17 23.36
C ASP A 308 -3.31 -11.16 23.28
N ARG A 309 -2.72 -11.57 22.15
CA ARG A 309 -1.26 -11.56 21.93
C ARG A 309 -0.69 -10.15 21.90
N LEU A 310 -1.33 -9.22 21.17
CA LEU A 310 -0.79 -7.89 20.87
C LEU A 310 -1.24 -6.79 21.83
N GLY A 311 -2.33 -7.01 22.58
CA GLY A 311 -2.83 -6.06 23.57
C GLY A 311 -3.15 -4.68 22.99
N ALA A 312 -2.54 -3.64 23.55
CA ALA A 312 -2.68 -2.24 23.13
C ALA A 312 -2.41 -1.99 21.63
N GLU A 313 -1.51 -2.79 21.05
CA GLU A 313 -1.03 -2.63 19.67
C GLU A 313 -1.84 -3.45 18.66
N ALA A 314 -2.83 -4.21 19.14
CA ALA A 314 -3.64 -5.09 18.32
C ALA A 314 -4.52 -4.41 17.25
N PRO A 315 -5.12 -3.21 17.47
CA PRO A 315 -6.20 -2.71 16.60
C PRO A 315 -5.86 -2.71 15.11
N HIS A 316 -4.71 -2.15 14.75
CA HIS A 316 -4.29 -2.04 13.35
C HIS A 316 -3.95 -3.40 12.73
N THR A 317 -3.29 -4.28 13.50
CA THR A 317 -2.94 -5.64 13.01
C THR A 317 -4.20 -6.49 12.80
N ILE A 318 -5.19 -6.36 13.69
CA ILE A 318 -6.51 -6.99 13.53
C ILE A 318 -7.22 -6.42 12.30
N LEU A 319 -7.20 -5.10 12.10
CA LEU A 319 -7.80 -4.46 10.92
C LEU A 319 -7.19 -5.02 9.61
N MET A 320 -5.88 -5.19 9.57
CA MET A 320 -5.18 -5.83 8.45
C MET A 320 -5.62 -7.29 8.26
N ALA A 321 -5.67 -8.09 9.35
CA ALA A 321 -6.15 -9.47 9.29
C ALA A 321 -7.63 -9.57 8.86
N ARG A 322 -8.48 -8.64 9.28
CA ARG A 322 -9.89 -8.52 8.84
C ARG A 322 -10.02 -8.22 7.36
N CYS A 323 -9.15 -7.37 6.80
CA CYS A 323 -9.13 -7.13 5.37
C CYS A 323 -8.81 -8.42 4.59
N LEU A 324 -7.84 -9.21 5.09
CA LEU A 324 -7.50 -10.51 4.49
C LEU A 324 -8.63 -11.52 4.64
N LEU A 325 -9.27 -11.58 5.81
CA LEU A 325 -10.40 -12.49 6.03
C LEU A 325 -11.61 -12.12 5.18
N ALA A 326 -11.92 -10.84 5.02
CA ALA A 326 -13.02 -10.40 4.15
C ALA A 326 -12.86 -10.96 2.73
N CYS A 327 -11.62 -11.10 2.25
CA CYS A 327 -11.35 -11.76 0.98
C CYS A 327 -11.73 -13.25 0.99
N VAL A 328 -11.45 -13.96 2.08
CA VAL A 328 -11.85 -15.37 2.24
C VAL A 328 -13.39 -15.49 2.32
N GLN A 329 -14.04 -14.65 3.14
CA GLN A 329 -15.50 -14.64 3.32
C GLN A 329 -16.25 -14.32 2.01
N ASP A 330 -15.72 -13.40 1.22
CA ASP A 330 -16.34 -12.98 -0.03
C ASP A 330 -15.84 -13.79 -1.25
N ASN A 331 -15.01 -14.82 -1.02
CA ASN A 331 -14.42 -15.68 -2.05
C ASN A 331 -13.65 -14.91 -3.14
N ILE A 332 -12.84 -13.94 -2.70
CA ILE A 332 -11.94 -13.12 -3.53
C ILE A 332 -10.51 -13.63 -3.35
N PHE A 333 -9.90 -14.06 -4.46
CA PHE A 333 -8.60 -14.72 -4.44
C PHE A 333 -7.40 -13.79 -4.25
N ASN A 334 -7.53 -12.50 -4.55
CA ASN A 334 -6.47 -11.51 -4.37
C ASN A 334 -7.00 -10.30 -3.58
N PRO A 335 -6.36 -9.94 -2.45
CA PRO A 335 -6.79 -8.80 -1.63
C PRO A 335 -6.94 -7.49 -2.39
N LEU A 336 -6.14 -7.26 -3.43
CA LEU A 336 -6.18 -6.01 -4.19
C LEU A 336 -7.40 -5.91 -5.12
N ASP A 337 -8.08 -7.02 -5.41
CA ASP A 337 -9.32 -7.09 -6.19
C ASP A 337 -10.58 -6.88 -5.34
N HIS A 338 -10.48 -7.00 -4.02
CA HIS A 338 -11.61 -6.85 -3.12
C HIS A 338 -12.12 -5.41 -3.16
N THR A 339 -13.42 -5.20 -3.33
CA THR A 339 -14.02 -3.87 -3.59
C THR A 339 -13.70 -2.87 -2.47
N LEU A 340 -13.77 -3.32 -1.21
CA LEU A 340 -13.45 -2.53 -0.01
C LEU A 340 -11.98 -2.09 0.07
N ILE A 341 -11.09 -2.77 -0.64
CA ILE A 341 -9.63 -2.51 -0.67
C ILE A 341 -9.24 -1.78 -1.96
N ALA A 342 -9.77 -2.20 -3.11
CA ALA A 342 -9.51 -1.63 -4.44
C ALA A 342 -9.88 -0.15 -4.55
N ARG A 343 -10.87 0.31 -3.78
CA ARG A 343 -11.31 1.71 -3.77
C ARG A 343 -10.35 2.67 -3.07
N LEU A 344 -9.48 2.16 -2.19
CA LEU A 344 -8.71 2.97 -1.24
C LEU A 344 -7.51 3.67 -1.88
N THR A 345 -7.17 4.87 -1.40
CA THR A 345 -6.00 5.61 -1.92
C THR A 345 -4.74 5.09 -1.22
N PRO A 346 -3.73 4.58 -1.94
CA PRO A 346 -2.48 4.19 -1.29
C PRO A 346 -1.65 5.41 -0.85
N HIS A 347 -1.01 5.30 0.32
CA HIS A 347 -0.01 6.23 0.81
C HIS A 347 1.38 5.89 0.23
N TYR A 348 1.73 6.57 -0.86
CA TYR A 348 3.05 6.50 -1.51
C TYR A 348 3.77 7.85 -1.42
N ASP A 349 4.16 8.23 -0.20
CA ASP A 349 5.02 9.40 0.02
C ASP A 349 6.49 8.96 -0.06
N THR A 350 7.22 9.50 -1.02
CA THR A 350 8.64 9.19 -1.24
C THR A 350 9.55 9.78 -0.17
N ASN A 351 9.07 10.77 0.59
CA ASN A 351 9.84 11.44 1.64
C ASN A 351 9.58 10.83 3.03
N LEU A 352 8.55 10.00 3.17
CA LEU A 352 8.21 9.37 4.45
C LEU A 352 8.80 7.97 4.56
N ARG A 353 9.81 7.83 5.43
CA ARG A 353 10.30 6.53 5.88
C ARG A 353 9.35 5.95 6.92
N LYS A 354 8.90 4.73 6.68
CA LYS A 354 8.08 3.92 7.59
C LYS A 354 8.95 2.83 8.22
N ILE A 355 8.57 2.46 9.44
CA ILE A 355 9.10 1.27 10.12
C ILE A 355 8.18 0.10 9.77
N PHE A 356 8.77 -1.06 9.48
CA PHE A 356 8.07 -2.34 9.49
C PHE A 356 8.67 -3.25 10.55
N CYS A 357 7.84 -4.07 11.18
CA CYS A 357 8.20 -5.03 12.21
C CYS A 357 8.02 -6.45 11.67
N LEU A 358 9.05 -7.29 11.82
CA LEU A 358 9.01 -8.69 11.38
C LEU A 358 7.83 -9.45 11.99
N ASP A 359 7.55 -9.24 13.28
CA ASP A 359 6.46 -9.97 13.93
C ASP A 359 5.09 -9.47 13.44
N LYS A 360 4.80 -8.17 13.57
CA LYS A 360 3.46 -7.61 13.30
C LYS A 360 3.11 -7.55 11.80
N ASP A 361 4.05 -7.14 10.96
CA ASP A 361 3.77 -6.83 9.55
C ASP A 361 4.02 -8.03 8.62
N ILE A 362 4.70 -9.07 9.10
CA ILE A 362 5.04 -10.26 8.31
C ILE A 362 4.56 -11.53 9.02
N SER A 363 5.14 -11.87 10.17
CA SER A 363 4.94 -13.18 10.83
C SER A 363 3.48 -13.42 11.21
N ILE A 364 2.87 -12.49 11.96
CA ILE A 364 1.51 -12.60 12.48
C ILE A 364 0.48 -12.59 11.35
N LEU A 365 0.67 -11.79 10.30
CA LEU A 365 -0.24 -11.78 9.15
C LEU A 365 -0.18 -13.08 8.36
N ASN A 366 1.02 -13.68 8.20
CA ASN A 366 1.15 -15.00 7.60
C ASN A 366 0.54 -16.11 8.49
N GLU A 367 0.64 -15.99 9.81
CA GLU A 367 -0.04 -16.89 10.75
C GLU A 367 -1.56 -16.78 10.62
N ALA A 368 -2.11 -15.56 10.54
CA ALA A 368 -3.53 -15.32 10.31
C ALA A 368 -4.00 -15.94 8.99
N LEU A 369 -3.27 -15.70 7.89
CA LEU A 369 -3.57 -16.31 6.58
C LEU A 369 -3.60 -17.84 6.64
N THR A 370 -2.63 -18.46 7.31
CA THR A 370 -2.58 -19.91 7.48
C THR A 370 -3.81 -20.43 8.24
N ARG A 371 -4.23 -19.72 9.30
CA ARG A 371 -5.45 -20.05 10.06
C ARG A 371 -6.73 -19.91 9.23
N PHE A 372 -6.76 -18.98 8.29
CA PHE A 372 -7.87 -18.82 7.32
C PHE A 372 -7.83 -19.86 6.18
N GLY A 373 -6.91 -20.83 6.23
CA GLY A 373 -6.77 -21.87 5.21
C GLY A 373 -6.02 -21.43 3.96
N ILE A 374 -5.31 -20.30 3.99
CA ILE A 374 -4.47 -19.84 2.88
C ILE A 374 -3.09 -20.46 3.01
N ASP A 375 -2.67 -21.18 1.97
CA ASP A 375 -1.30 -21.64 1.83
C ASP A 375 -0.38 -20.47 1.45
N ILE A 376 0.35 -19.94 2.45
CA ILE A 376 1.25 -18.79 2.28
C ILE A 376 2.48 -19.07 1.38
N PHE A 377 2.74 -20.33 1.07
CA PHE A 377 3.83 -20.76 0.20
C PHE A 377 3.36 -20.91 -1.25
N ALA A 378 2.24 -21.61 -1.46
CA ALA A 378 1.73 -21.86 -2.81
C ALA A 378 0.86 -20.72 -3.36
N ASN A 379 0.17 -19.97 -2.49
CA ASN A 379 -0.75 -18.91 -2.91
C ASN A 379 -0.07 -17.52 -2.96
N HIS A 380 0.46 -17.20 -4.13
CA HIS A 380 1.14 -15.92 -4.39
C HIS A 380 0.22 -14.70 -4.48
N ASN A 381 -1.10 -14.86 -4.42
CA ASN A 381 -2.00 -13.71 -4.31
C ASN A 381 -1.90 -13.02 -2.94
N PHE A 382 -1.30 -13.69 -1.95
CA PHE A 382 -1.04 -13.17 -0.60
C PHE A 382 0.46 -13.03 -0.33
N ASP A 383 1.25 -12.81 -1.38
CA ASP A 383 2.70 -12.60 -1.25
C ASP A 383 3.01 -11.31 -0.47
N THR A 384 4.22 -11.18 0.09
CA THR A 384 4.58 -10.11 1.03
C THR A 384 4.29 -8.71 0.47
N TRP A 385 4.56 -8.48 -0.81
CA TRP A 385 4.31 -7.18 -1.46
C TRP A 385 2.82 -6.81 -1.50
N VAL A 386 1.93 -7.81 -1.51
CA VAL A 386 0.47 -7.59 -1.43
C VAL A 386 0.09 -7.09 -0.06
N LEU A 387 0.68 -7.65 1.00
CA LEU A 387 0.46 -7.19 2.39
C LEU A 387 0.91 -5.74 2.58
N PHE A 388 2.08 -5.37 2.05
CA PHE A 388 2.57 -3.99 2.12
C PHE A 388 1.78 -3.02 1.22
N THR A 389 1.24 -3.50 0.10
CA THR A 389 0.32 -2.70 -0.73
C THR A 389 -1.01 -2.48 -0.02
N LEU A 390 -1.53 -3.52 0.65
CA LEU A 390 -2.71 -3.43 1.51
C LEU A 390 -2.48 -2.43 2.64
N GLU A 391 -1.33 -2.51 3.32
CA GLU A 391 -0.95 -1.58 4.40
C GLU A 391 -0.91 -0.13 3.91
N ALA A 392 -0.30 0.11 2.73
CA ALA A 392 -0.27 1.45 2.14
C ALA A 392 -1.67 2.02 1.90
N ARG A 393 -2.65 1.18 1.56
CA ARG A 393 -4.05 1.57 1.38
C ARG A 393 -4.75 1.74 2.73
N VAL A 394 -4.65 0.78 3.64
CA VAL A 394 -5.35 0.82 4.93
C VAL A 394 -4.86 2.00 5.76
N ALA A 395 -3.55 2.19 5.92
CA ALA A 395 -2.98 3.27 6.72
C ALA A 395 -3.40 4.69 6.27
N ASN A 396 -3.71 4.88 4.99
CA ASN A 396 -4.10 6.19 4.46
C ASN A 396 -5.60 6.50 4.65
N ASN A 397 -6.44 5.47 4.82
CA ASN A 397 -7.89 5.59 4.76
C ASN A 397 -8.60 5.11 6.03
N ALA A 398 -7.90 4.37 6.91
CA ALA A 398 -8.40 3.97 8.20
C ALA A 398 -8.49 5.18 9.14
N TRP A 399 -9.42 5.09 10.08
CA TRP A 399 -9.53 5.99 11.22
C TRP A 399 -9.37 5.16 12.48
N SER A 400 -9.00 5.82 13.57
CA SER A 400 -8.85 5.17 14.85
C SER A 400 -9.37 6.04 15.98
N ASP A 401 -9.67 5.38 17.08
CA ASP A 401 -9.86 5.98 18.38
C ASP A 401 -8.93 5.27 19.39
N PRO A 402 -8.93 5.67 20.67
CA PRO A 402 -8.10 5.04 21.69
C PRO A 402 -8.21 3.51 21.84
N GLN A 403 -9.33 2.90 21.46
CA GLN A 403 -9.57 1.46 21.62
C GLN A 403 -9.58 0.69 20.31
N ALA A 404 -9.89 1.34 19.19
CA ALA A 404 -10.16 0.66 17.93
C ALA A 404 -9.48 1.31 16.72
N ALA A 405 -9.23 0.49 15.70
CA ALA A 405 -8.90 0.93 14.36
C ALA A 405 -9.99 0.39 13.43
N CYS A 406 -10.49 1.23 12.53
CA CYS A 406 -11.57 0.88 11.63
C CYS A 406 -11.35 1.49 10.24
N LEU A 407 -11.80 0.77 9.23
CA LEU A 407 -11.82 1.24 7.86
C LEU A 407 -13.27 1.34 7.39
N SER A 408 -13.80 2.57 7.36
CA SER A 408 -15.16 2.86 6.89
C SER A 408 -15.14 3.12 5.37
N PRO A 409 -15.60 2.17 4.52
CA PRO A 409 -15.31 2.18 3.09
C PRO A 409 -15.95 3.32 2.30
N LEU A 410 -17.08 3.88 2.77
CA LEU A 410 -17.76 5.00 2.12
C LEU A 410 -17.26 6.34 2.67
N PHE A 411 -16.99 6.41 3.98
CA PHE A 411 -16.36 7.55 4.63
C PHE A 411 -14.99 7.88 4.01
N ALA A 412 -14.19 6.85 3.69
CA ALA A 412 -12.88 6.99 3.06
C ALA A 412 -12.90 7.68 1.68
N LEU A 413 -14.07 7.84 1.05
CA LEU A 413 -14.22 8.52 -0.26
C LEU A 413 -14.44 10.03 -0.13
N ILE A 414 -14.66 10.53 1.08
CA ILE A 414 -14.98 11.93 1.31
C ILE A 414 -13.69 12.71 1.48
N ASN A 415 -13.50 13.70 0.62
CA ASN A 415 -12.26 14.46 0.57
C ASN A 415 -12.14 15.47 1.71
N HIS A 416 -10.92 15.99 1.87
CA HIS A 416 -10.58 16.99 2.86
C HIS A 416 -10.95 18.43 2.44
N SER A 417 -11.41 19.23 3.40
CA SER A 417 -11.38 20.71 3.37
C SER A 417 -11.08 21.26 4.77
N CYS A 418 -10.27 22.33 4.89
CA CYS A 418 -10.08 23.03 6.17
C CYS A 418 -11.31 23.85 6.60
N ASP A 419 -12.30 23.99 5.70
CA ASP A 419 -13.64 24.48 5.99
C ASP A 419 -14.66 23.44 5.48
N PRO A 420 -14.93 22.39 6.25
CA PRO A 420 -15.76 21.28 5.80
C PRO A 420 -17.25 21.62 5.90
N ASN A 421 -18.03 21.08 4.96
CA ASN A 421 -19.50 21.19 4.96
C ASN A 421 -20.20 19.99 5.64
N LEU A 422 -19.46 18.93 5.99
CA LEU A 422 -19.93 17.84 6.83
C LEU A 422 -19.25 17.83 8.20
N SER A 423 -19.98 17.36 9.20
CA SER A 423 -19.46 16.84 10.46
C SER A 423 -19.63 15.32 10.48
N TRP A 424 -18.84 14.64 11.31
CA TRP A 424 -18.98 13.21 11.52
C TRP A 424 -18.73 12.84 12.97
N ARG A 425 -19.27 11.70 13.39
CA ARG A 425 -19.04 11.11 14.72
C ARG A 425 -19.11 9.59 14.66
N SER A 426 -18.31 8.93 15.48
CA SER A 426 -18.41 7.49 15.71
C SER A 426 -19.51 7.16 16.72
N LEU A 427 -20.12 5.98 16.57
CA LEU A 427 -20.98 5.39 17.60
C LEU A 427 -20.16 4.60 18.62
N ALA A 428 -20.81 4.20 19.71
CA ALA A 428 -20.18 3.43 20.78
C ALA A 428 -19.74 2.01 20.37
N ASP A 429 -20.13 1.55 19.17
CA ASP A 429 -19.69 0.28 18.61
C ASP A 429 -18.31 0.36 17.92
N HIS A 430 -17.70 1.55 17.87
CA HIS A 430 -16.37 1.80 17.29
C HIS A 430 -16.23 1.43 15.80
N ARG A 431 -17.34 1.22 15.09
CA ARG A 431 -17.34 0.78 13.67
C ARG A 431 -18.40 1.44 12.80
N THR A 432 -19.32 2.19 13.42
CA THR A 432 -20.34 2.95 12.70
C THR A 432 -20.04 4.44 12.77
N LEU A 433 -19.97 5.09 11.61
CA LEU A 433 -19.86 6.54 11.47
C LEU A 433 -21.18 7.16 11.00
N ILE A 434 -21.54 8.30 11.58
CA ILE A 434 -22.68 9.12 11.13
C ILE A 434 -22.16 10.45 10.62
N LEU A 435 -22.60 10.83 9.42
CA LEU A 435 -22.23 12.07 8.75
C LEU A 435 -23.44 12.99 8.60
N GLU A 436 -23.27 14.23 9.00
CA GLU A 436 -24.32 15.24 9.07
C GLU A 436 -23.86 16.54 8.40
N THR A 437 -24.74 17.24 7.71
CA THR A 437 -24.41 18.54 7.09
C THR A 437 -24.29 19.65 8.14
N LYS A 438 -23.25 20.48 8.05
CA LYS A 438 -23.06 21.65 8.92
C LYS A 438 -23.79 22.91 8.45
N ARG A 439 -24.21 22.93 7.20
CA ARG A 439 -24.91 24.04 6.52
C ARG A 439 -25.77 23.47 5.40
N PRO A 440 -26.71 24.25 4.82
CA PRO A 440 -27.35 23.85 3.58
C PRO A 440 -26.32 23.63 2.46
N ILE A 441 -26.50 22.57 1.67
CA ILE A 441 -25.60 22.17 0.57
C ILE A 441 -26.43 22.05 -0.71
N LYS A 442 -26.00 22.68 -1.80
CA LYS A 442 -26.70 22.57 -3.10
C LYS A 442 -26.41 21.27 -3.81
N ALA A 443 -27.36 20.84 -4.63
CA ALA A 443 -27.15 19.73 -5.55
C ALA A 443 -25.84 19.92 -6.36
N SER A 444 -25.08 18.84 -6.51
CA SER A 444 -23.76 18.79 -7.15
C SER A 444 -22.61 19.49 -6.42
N GLU A 445 -22.80 20.08 -5.23
CA GLU A 445 -21.66 20.45 -4.38
C GLU A 445 -20.94 19.20 -3.87
N GLN A 446 -19.61 19.25 -3.82
CA GLN A 446 -18.82 18.18 -3.21
C GLN A 446 -18.94 18.23 -1.68
N LEU A 447 -18.97 17.06 -1.07
CA LEU A 447 -18.99 16.88 0.37
C LEU A 447 -17.57 16.75 0.91
N PHE A 448 -17.28 17.45 1.99
CA PHE A 448 -15.96 17.53 2.59
C PHE A 448 -16.01 17.35 4.11
N ILE A 449 -15.01 16.65 4.61
CA ILE A 449 -14.70 16.54 6.05
C ILE A 449 -13.34 17.16 6.35
N GLU A 450 -13.07 17.37 7.63
CA GLU A 450 -11.71 17.68 8.10
C GLU A 450 -11.03 16.37 8.51
N TYR A 451 -9.81 16.13 8.00
CA TYR A 451 -9.08 14.88 8.24
C TYR A 451 -8.39 14.87 9.61
N ASP A 452 -7.94 16.04 10.07
CA ASP A 452 -7.31 16.20 11.37
C ASP A 452 -7.91 17.43 12.08
N ALA A 453 -8.96 17.19 12.88
CA ALA A 453 -9.64 18.24 13.63
C ALA A 453 -8.73 18.92 14.67
N PHE A 454 -7.62 18.30 15.08
CA PHE A 454 -6.65 18.93 15.99
C PHE A 454 -5.88 20.07 15.32
N GLN A 455 -5.84 20.10 13.99
CA GLN A 455 -5.19 21.17 13.23
C GLN A 455 -6.12 22.36 12.95
N HIS A 456 -7.40 22.29 13.32
CA HIS A 456 -8.41 23.27 12.89
C HIS A 456 -8.02 24.73 13.17
N TYR A 457 -7.45 24.99 14.34
CA TYR A 457 -7.06 26.34 14.79
C TYR A 457 -5.60 26.70 14.47
N LYS A 458 -4.85 25.84 13.78
CA LYS A 458 -3.44 26.07 13.44
C LYS A 458 -3.30 26.94 12.19
N PRO A 459 -2.18 27.67 12.01
CA PRO A 459 -1.89 28.43 10.79
C PRO A 459 -1.82 27.57 9.53
N VAL A 460 -2.08 28.15 8.35
CA VAL A 460 -2.14 27.42 7.07
C VAL A 460 -0.89 26.59 6.78
N LYS A 461 0.30 27.11 7.11
CA LYS A 461 1.58 26.42 6.93
C LYS A 461 1.66 25.13 7.75
N GLU A 462 1.25 25.17 9.02
CA GLU A 462 1.24 23.99 9.89
C GLU A 462 0.20 22.97 9.42
N ARG A 463 -1.02 23.42 9.07
CA ARG A 463 -2.07 22.55 8.55
C ARG A 463 -1.63 21.82 7.29
N ARG A 464 -1.08 22.54 6.31
CA ARG A 464 -0.57 21.95 5.05
C ARG A 464 0.57 20.97 5.29
N ALA A 465 1.55 21.32 6.14
CA ALA A 465 2.64 20.41 6.49
C ALA A 465 2.13 19.08 7.06
N LYS A 466 1.13 19.14 7.95
CA LYS A 466 0.50 17.93 8.52
C LYS A 466 -0.32 17.17 7.47
N LEU A 467 -1.11 17.86 6.65
CA LEU A 467 -2.01 17.26 5.66
C LEU A 467 -1.30 16.59 4.48
N ARG A 468 -0.03 16.95 4.20
CA ARG A 468 0.78 16.26 3.18
C ARG A 468 0.91 14.76 3.44
N LEU A 469 0.77 14.31 4.70
CA LEU A 469 0.69 12.89 5.06
C LEU A 469 -0.51 12.16 4.40
N TRP A 470 -1.54 12.86 3.95
CA TRP A 470 -2.69 12.26 3.24
C TRP A 470 -2.82 12.74 1.81
N LEU A 471 -2.53 14.03 1.55
CA LEU A 471 -2.77 14.69 0.27
C LEU A 471 -1.54 14.67 -0.65
N ARG A 472 -0.33 14.48 -0.10
CA ARG A 472 1.00 14.69 -0.72
C ARG A 472 1.30 16.12 -1.15
N GLU A 473 0.27 16.85 -1.57
CA GLU A 473 0.31 18.25 -1.97
C GLU A 473 -0.36 19.16 -0.94
N ASP A 474 -0.26 20.47 -1.17
CA ASP A 474 -0.90 21.47 -0.34
C ASP A 474 -2.42 21.51 -0.51
N CYS A 475 -3.12 21.69 0.62
CA CYS A 475 -4.56 21.95 0.59
C CYS A 475 -4.86 23.31 -0.07
N VAL A 476 -5.71 23.28 -1.09
CA VAL A 476 -6.13 24.43 -1.90
C VAL A 476 -7.61 24.82 -1.67
N CYS A 477 -8.18 24.43 -0.53
CA CYS A 477 -9.53 24.87 -0.17
C CYS A 477 -9.60 26.40 -0.01
N THR A 478 -10.80 26.97 -0.14
CA THR A 478 -11.06 28.42 -0.07
C THR A 478 -10.38 29.07 1.14
N ARG A 479 -10.56 28.49 2.34
CA ARG A 479 -9.92 28.95 3.58
C ARG A 479 -8.40 29.03 3.46
N CYS A 480 -7.74 27.98 2.95
CA CYS A 480 -6.28 27.99 2.80
C CYS A 480 -5.80 29.01 1.78
N VAL A 481 -6.53 29.20 0.68
CA VAL A 481 -6.17 30.17 -0.35
C VAL A 481 -6.31 31.60 0.18
N GLU A 482 -7.37 31.89 0.94
CA GLU A 482 -7.60 33.19 1.57
C GLU A 482 -6.56 33.50 2.64
N GLU A 483 -6.25 32.54 3.51
CA GLU A 483 -5.22 32.70 4.55
C GLU A 483 -3.83 32.95 3.97
N VAL A 484 -3.44 32.25 2.89
CA VAL A 484 -2.15 32.50 2.22
C VAL A 484 -2.09 33.90 1.61
N LYS A 485 -3.17 34.34 0.94
CA LYS A 485 -3.23 35.69 0.38
C LYS A 485 -3.11 36.76 1.47
N ALA A 486 -3.79 36.57 2.60
CA ALA A 486 -3.69 37.48 3.73
C ALA A 486 -2.26 37.54 4.31
N GLU A 487 -1.59 36.40 4.47
CA GLU A 487 -0.18 36.34 4.91
C GLU A 487 0.76 37.05 3.91
N GLU A 488 0.54 36.90 2.59
CA GLU A 488 1.33 37.58 1.55
C GLU A 488 1.12 39.10 1.58
N GLU A 489 -0.11 39.57 1.75
CA GLU A 489 -0.45 41.00 1.86
C GLU A 489 0.15 41.64 3.12
N GLU A 490 0.11 40.96 4.26
CA GLU A 490 0.73 41.42 5.51
C GLU A 490 2.27 41.52 5.37
N ASN A 491 2.90 40.52 4.77
CA ASN A 491 4.35 40.53 4.52
C ASN A 491 4.75 41.66 3.56
N ALA A 492 3.97 41.90 2.49
CA ALA A 492 4.20 43.01 1.58
C ALA A 492 4.05 44.38 2.26
N ALA A 493 3.04 44.53 3.14
CA ALA A 493 2.84 45.74 3.93
C ALA A 493 3.98 45.99 4.94
N ALA A 494 4.50 44.92 5.57
CA ALA A 494 5.63 45.01 6.49
C ALA A 494 6.93 45.44 5.77
N ILE A 495 7.22 44.90 4.59
CA ILE A 495 8.39 45.30 3.77
C ILE A 495 8.24 46.75 3.29
N GLY A 496 7.02 47.19 2.97
CA GLY A 496 6.73 48.58 2.61
C GLY A 496 6.98 49.60 3.73
N GLN A 497 6.88 49.21 5.00
CA GLN A 497 7.15 50.09 6.15
C GLN A 497 8.64 50.17 6.52
N VAL A 498 9.45 49.17 6.20
CA VAL A 498 10.90 49.20 6.47
C VAL A 498 11.65 50.17 5.55
N ASN A 499 11.10 50.45 4.36
CA ASN A 499 11.69 51.39 3.41
C ASN A 499 11.41 52.89 3.72
N ASP A 500 10.66 53.21 4.79
CA ASP A 500 10.34 54.59 5.18
C ASP A 500 11.11 55.06 6.44
N VAL A 501 12.13 54.33 6.87
CA VAL A 501 13.04 54.74 7.95
C VAL A 501 14.47 54.85 7.43
N GLY A 502 14.81 56.04 6.93
CA GLY A 502 16.11 56.72 7.06
C GLY A 502 17.39 55.98 6.65
N GLU A 503 18.03 56.50 5.59
CA GLU A 503 19.46 56.33 5.31
C GLU A 503 20.32 56.36 6.59
N SER A 504 20.92 55.23 6.95
CA SER A 504 22.26 55.24 7.56
C SER A 504 22.93 53.88 7.30
N GLY A 505 24.12 53.95 6.70
CA GLY A 505 24.83 52.80 6.17
C GLY A 505 25.23 51.78 7.23
N GLY A 506 25.02 50.51 6.89
CA GLY A 506 25.56 49.34 7.56
C GLY A 506 25.65 48.22 6.54
N VAL A 507 26.85 47.64 6.41
CA VAL A 507 27.20 46.61 5.43
C VAL A 507 26.31 45.36 5.61
N GLU A 508 25.55 45.01 4.58
CA GLU A 508 24.84 43.74 4.49
C GLU A 508 25.82 42.59 4.22
N VAL A 509 25.75 41.55 5.07
CA VAL A 509 26.30 40.24 4.78
C VAL A 509 25.11 39.33 4.46
N THR A 510 24.98 38.95 3.20
CA THR A 510 23.95 38.02 2.71
C THR A 510 24.37 36.55 2.95
N PRO A 511 23.51 35.70 3.53
CA PRO A 511 23.70 34.25 3.52
C PRO A 511 23.39 33.66 2.13
N GLY A 512 24.28 32.79 1.63
CA GLY A 512 24.30 32.25 0.25
C GLY A 512 23.18 31.28 -0.16
N TRP A 513 21.96 31.45 0.35
CA TRP A 513 20.76 30.70 -0.09
C TRP A 513 19.80 31.56 -0.93
N MET A 514 20.13 32.83 -1.16
CA MET A 514 19.36 33.78 -1.98
C MET A 514 19.75 33.79 -3.47
N ASP A 515 20.61 32.86 -3.92
CA ASP A 515 21.08 32.76 -5.31
C ASP A 515 20.41 31.64 -6.13
N GLU A 516 19.27 31.09 -5.69
CA GLU A 516 18.47 30.22 -6.54
C GLU A 516 17.48 31.04 -7.37
N LYS A 517 17.81 31.24 -8.65
CA LYS A 517 16.90 31.85 -9.63
C LYS A 517 15.66 30.95 -9.82
N PRO A 518 14.44 31.50 -9.76
CA PRO A 518 13.23 30.77 -10.13
C PRO A 518 13.30 30.27 -11.59
N ALA A 519 12.70 29.11 -11.86
CA ALA A 519 12.55 28.60 -13.21
C ALA A 519 11.65 29.53 -14.04
N GLU A 520 12.13 29.97 -15.22
CA GLU A 520 11.34 30.80 -16.15
C GLU A 520 10.17 29.99 -16.72
N LEU A 521 8.94 30.47 -16.51
CA LEU A 521 7.74 29.90 -17.11
C LEU A 521 7.42 30.62 -18.45
N PRO A 522 6.77 29.96 -19.43
CA PRO A 522 6.54 30.50 -20.77
C PRO A 522 5.68 31.77 -20.85
N GLU A 523 5.10 32.18 -19.72
CA GLU A 523 4.22 33.35 -19.59
C GLU A 523 5.00 34.65 -19.23
N ASP A 524 6.25 34.56 -18.75
CA ASP A 524 6.99 35.69 -18.14
C ASP A 524 7.63 36.66 -19.16
N GLY A 525 7.30 36.51 -20.44
CA GLY A 525 7.85 37.30 -21.55
C GLY A 525 7.03 38.51 -22.00
N VAL A 526 5.90 38.86 -21.36
CA VAL A 526 5.01 39.90 -21.90
C VAL A 526 4.63 40.94 -20.86
N LYS A 527 5.33 42.09 -20.89
CA LYS A 527 4.88 43.32 -20.23
C LYS A 527 3.92 44.09 -21.14
N GLU A 528 2.69 44.26 -20.69
CA GLU A 528 1.71 45.18 -21.28
C GLU A 528 2.16 46.63 -21.07
N GLY A 529 2.38 47.35 -22.18
CA GLY A 529 2.73 48.77 -22.14
C GLY A 529 3.40 49.29 -23.41
N LYS A 530 2.69 49.24 -24.54
CA LYS A 530 2.76 50.24 -25.64
C LYS A 530 1.71 49.91 -26.71
N TRP A 531 0.48 50.37 -26.47
CA TRP A 531 -0.52 50.48 -27.53
C TRP A 531 -0.43 51.88 -28.15
N GLU A 532 0.43 52.05 -29.15
CA GLU A 532 0.19 53.05 -30.19
C GLU A 532 0.66 52.52 -31.55
N GLY A 533 -0.32 52.19 -32.38
CA GLY A 533 -0.19 52.21 -33.84
C GLY A 533 0.22 50.91 -34.49
N LEU A 534 -0.72 49.98 -34.71
CA LEU A 534 -0.63 48.98 -35.78
C LEU A 534 -2.02 48.44 -36.19
N TRP A 535 -2.90 49.35 -36.62
CA TRP A 535 -3.96 49.04 -37.60
C TRP A 535 -3.93 50.10 -38.71
N LYS A 536 -2.86 50.13 -39.51
CA LYS A 536 -2.90 50.71 -40.86
C LYS A 536 -2.02 49.91 -41.83
N GLU A 537 -2.73 49.35 -42.81
CA GLU A 537 -2.34 49.26 -44.21
C GLU A 537 -1.28 48.24 -44.66
N LYS A 538 -1.80 47.20 -45.31
CA LYS A 538 -1.42 46.78 -46.67
C LYS A 538 -0.41 47.72 -47.36
N LYS A 539 0.82 47.26 -47.56
CA LYS A 539 1.55 47.20 -48.85
C LYS A 539 3.05 47.14 -48.59
N ASN A 540 3.63 45.94 -48.58
CA ASN A 540 5.03 45.80 -48.97
C ASN A 540 5.11 45.54 -50.49
N ARG A 541 5.35 46.63 -51.23
CA ARG A 541 5.97 46.61 -52.56
C ARG A 541 7.40 46.12 -52.41
N ARG A 542 7.65 44.82 -52.65
CA ARG A 542 8.97 44.39 -53.14
C ARG A 542 9.12 44.87 -54.58
N LYS A 543 9.88 45.95 -54.80
CA LYS A 543 10.59 46.20 -56.07
C LYS A 543 12.05 45.81 -55.88
N GLY A 544 12.34 44.52 -56.12
CA GLY A 544 13.66 44.08 -56.55
C GLY A 544 13.59 43.82 -58.05
N LYS A 545 14.41 44.54 -58.82
CA LYS A 545 14.55 44.45 -60.28
C LYS A 545 14.95 43.03 -60.72
N GLY A 546 14.40 42.53 -61.83
CA GLY A 546 14.99 41.37 -62.51
C GLY A 546 14.13 40.68 -63.57
N LYS A 547 14.15 41.22 -64.79
CA LYS A 547 14.00 40.57 -66.11
C LYS A 547 13.24 39.21 -66.25
N GLY A 548 12.27 39.17 -67.16
CA GLY A 548 12.24 38.13 -68.21
C GLY A 548 10.99 37.24 -68.36
N ARG A 549 10.22 37.52 -69.43
CA ARG A 549 9.56 36.59 -70.38
C ARG A 549 8.48 35.56 -69.92
N LYS A 550 7.26 35.85 -70.43
CA LYS A 550 6.36 35.05 -71.28
C LYS A 550 5.70 33.74 -70.77
N ARG A 551 4.36 33.82 -70.82
CA ARG A 551 3.35 32.97 -71.51
C ARG A 551 2.67 31.83 -70.73
N ARG A 552 1.32 31.93 -70.78
CA ARG A 552 0.24 30.91 -71.01
C ARG A 552 0.37 29.60 -70.24
N GLY A 553 -0.64 29.08 -69.55
CA GLY A 553 -2.09 29.21 -69.66
C GLY A 553 -2.70 27.83 -69.46
N ARG A 554 -4.01 27.81 -69.15
CA ARG A 554 -4.93 26.67 -68.92
C ARG A 554 -4.71 25.87 -67.63
N ARG A 555 -5.70 25.68 -66.74
CA ARG A 555 -7.11 25.19 -66.78
C ARG A 555 -7.16 23.70 -66.44
N ASP A 556 -8.19 23.40 -65.64
CA ASP A 556 -8.80 22.08 -65.43
C ASP A 556 -7.96 21.15 -64.53
N SER A 557 -8.50 20.32 -63.65
CA SER A 557 -9.85 20.02 -63.15
C SER A 557 -9.70 18.77 -62.27
N LEU A 558 -10.62 18.58 -61.30
CA LEU A 558 -11.06 17.29 -60.75
C LEU A 558 -10.08 16.50 -59.84
N SER A 559 -10.47 16.42 -58.57
CA SER A 559 -10.84 15.22 -57.77
C SER A 559 -10.01 13.93 -57.85
N PRO A 560 -10.08 13.04 -56.84
CA PRO A 560 -10.91 13.06 -55.61
C PRO A 560 -10.22 13.68 -54.40
#